data_AF-A0A7D5G852-F1
#
_entry.id   AF-A0A7D5G852-F1
#
_cell.length_a   1.000
_cell.length_b   1.000
_cell.length_c   1.000
_cell.angle_alpha   90.00
_cell.angle_beta   90.00
_cell.angle_gamma   90.00
#
_symmetry.space_group_name_H-M   'P 1'
#
loop_
_entity.id
_entity.type
_entity.pdbx_description
1 polymer ?
#
loop_
_entity_poly.entity_id
_entity_poly.type
_entity_poly.pdbx_seq_one_letter_code
_entity_poly.pdbx_strand_id
1 'polypeptide(L)'
;MAPEWFDGLKRAAEGRRLMVLDTLRRFHIEEENASGPMAQVIGRMEAIAADTGCSIVFLHHASKGAAMMGAGDQQQASRGSSVLVDNIRWQSYLSSMTSAEAEEWGVDDDQRRFFVRFGVSKANYGAPFADRWFRRHDGGVLKPAVLERQRKSKGVPRGEA
;
A
#
# COMPACT_ATOMS: atom_id res chain seq x y z
N MET A 1 30.60 -10.29 5.10
CA MET A 1 29.83 -9.99 6.32
C MET A 1 28.40 -9.75 5.92
N ALA A 2 27.44 -10.43 6.55
CA ALA A 2 26.05 -9.96 6.45
C ALA A 2 26.03 -8.52 6.97
N PRO A 3 25.44 -7.56 6.25
CA PRO A 3 25.41 -6.19 6.74
C PRO A 3 24.69 -6.15 8.08
N GLU A 4 25.17 -5.34 9.02
CA GLU A 4 24.76 -5.33 10.43
C GLU A 4 23.23 -5.29 10.65
N TRP A 5 22.50 -4.72 9.69
CA TRP A 5 21.04 -4.67 9.70
C TRP A 5 20.38 -6.05 9.57
N PHE A 6 20.95 -6.99 8.82
CA PHE A 6 20.35 -8.32 8.60
C PHE A 6 20.32 -9.11 9.91
N ASP A 7 21.45 -9.19 10.61
CA ASP A 7 21.53 -9.90 11.89
C ASP A 7 20.70 -9.20 12.96
N GLY A 8 20.64 -7.86 12.93
CA GLY A 8 19.77 -7.07 13.79
C GLY A 8 18.28 -7.39 13.60
N LEU A 9 17.82 -7.41 12.34
CA LEU A 9 16.44 -7.76 12.02
C LEU A 9 16.13 -9.22 12.32
N LYS A 10 17.08 -10.15 12.09
CA LYS A 10 16.89 -11.57 12.41
C LYS A 10 16.66 -11.79 13.91
N ARG A 11 17.52 -11.21 14.76
CA ARG A 11 17.33 -11.25 16.23
C ARG A 11 16.02 -10.58 16.64
N ALA A 12 15.67 -9.46 16.00
CA ALA A 12 14.42 -8.77 16.26
C ALA A 12 13.19 -9.61 15.83
N ALA A 13 13.32 -10.55 14.91
CA ALA A 13 12.24 -11.41 14.41
C ALA A 13 12.04 -12.69 15.24
N GLU A 14 13.07 -13.18 15.95
CA GLU A 14 13.00 -14.38 16.78
C GLU A 14 11.83 -14.32 17.78
N GLY A 15 11.06 -15.42 17.85
CA GLY A 15 9.90 -15.56 18.74
C GLY A 15 8.69 -14.68 18.40
N ARG A 16 8.69 -13.96 17.27
CA ARG A 16 7.59 -13.07 16.87
C ARG A 16 6.87 -13.59 15.63
N ARG A 17 5.58 -13.32 15.57
CA ARG A 17 4.73 -13.69 14.42
C ARG A 17 4.75 -12.66 13.30
N LEU A 18 4.97 -11.39 13.64
CA LEU A 18 4.94 -10.26 12.71
C LEU A 18 5.97 -9.20 13.13
N MET A 19 6.69 -8.68 12.14
CA MET A 19 7.55 -7.51 12.25
C MET A 19 7.14 -6.48 11.20
N VAL A 20 6.96 -5.23 11.63
CA VAL A 20 6.61 -4.10 10.75
C VAL A 20 7.79 -3.14 10.67
N LEU A 21 8.26 -2.86 9.45
CA LEU A 21 9.39 -1.97 9.17
C LEU A 21 8.90 -0.67 8.55
N ASP A 22 9.09 0.45 9.24
CA ASP A 22 8.63 1.78 8.80
C ASP A 22 9.78 2.80 8.71
N THR A 23 10.27 3.16 7.52
CA THR A 23 10.02 2.60 6.17
C THR A 23 11.20 1.74 5.73
N LEU A 24 11.04 0.93 4.68
CA LEU A 24 12.08 0.03 4.15
C LEU A 24 13.45 0.73 4.00
N ARG A 25 13.46 1.95 3.44
CA ARG A 25 14.65 2.77 3.20
C ARG A 25 15.51 3.02 4.44
N ARG A 26 14.94 2.95 5.64
CA ARG A 26 15.67 3.18 6.90
C ARG A 26 16.50 1.98 7.36
N PHE A 27 16.30 0.80 6.74
CA PHE A 27 16.92 -0.46 7.17
C PHE A 27 18.01 -0.96 6.22
N HIS A 28 18.20 -0.32 5.05
CA HIS A 28 19.28 -0.66 4.12
C HIS A 28 19.88 0.60 3.49
N ILE A 29 21.12 0.49 3.00
CA ILE A 29 21.85 1.59 2.33
C ILE A 29 21.92 1.44 0.80
N GLU A 30 21.35 0.35 0.28
CA GLU A 30 21.38 0.02 -1.15
C GLU A 30 20.64 1.05 -2.03
N GLU A 31 20.97 1.07 -3.32
CA GLU A 31 20.29 1.91 -4.33
C GLU A 31 18.92 1.30 -4.70
N GLU A 32 17.82 1.99 -4.36
CA GLU A 32 16.46 1.46 -4.54
C GLU A 32 16.04 1.29 -6.00
N ASN A 33 16.67 2.00 -6.93
CA ASN A 33 16.37 1.84 -8.37
C ASN A 33 17.15 0.67 -9.01
N ALA A 34 18.16 0.12 -8.33
CA ALA A 34 18.99 -0.95 -8.86
C ALA A 34 18.39 -2.33 -8.53
N SER A 35 18.10 -3.12 -9.56
CA SER A 35 17.45 -4.43 -9.42
C SER A 35 18.27 -5.43 -8.61
N GLY A 36 19.57 -5.53 -8.88
CA GLY A 36 20.48 -6.45 -8.18
C GLY A 36 20.51 -6.21 -6.66
N PRO A 37 20.87 -4.99 -6.19
CA PRO A 37 20.85 -4.66 -4.78
C PRO A 37 19.49 -4.86 -4.10
N MET A 38 18.39 -4.48 -4.75
CA MET A 38 17.06 -4.67 -4.16
C MET A 38 16.61 -6.13 -4.12
N ALA A 39 17.04 -6.96 -5.08
CA ALA A 39 16.81 -8.40 -5.00
C ALA A 39 17.52 -9.01 -3.77
N GLN A 40 18.71 -8.52 -3.44
CA GLN A 40 19.43 -8.94 -2.23
C GLN A 40 18.74 -8.48 -0.94
N VAL A 41 18.22 -7.25 -0.91
CA VAL A 41 17.46 -6.75 0.24
C VAL A 41 16.22 -7.61 0.49
N ILE A 42 15.42 -7.88 -0.55
CA ILE A 42 14.22 -8.71 -0.42
C ILE A 42 14.58 -10.16 -0.08
N GLY A 43 15.56 -10.76 -0.76
CA GLY A 43 15.98 -12.14 -0.47
C GLY A 43 16.47 -12.32 0.97
N ARG A 44 17.13 -11.31 1.56
CA ARG A 44 17.49 -11.29 2.98
C ARG A 44 16.25 -11.26 3.89
N MET A 45 15.23 -10.46 3.57
CA MET A 45 13.98 -10.46 4.34
C MET A 45 13.26 -11.80 4.26
N GLU A 46 13.25 -12.43 3.08
CA GLU A 46 12.71 -13.78 2.90
C GLU A 46 13.45 -14.81 3.72
N ALA A 47 14.79 -14.75 3.76
CA ALA A 47 15.61 -15.62 4.60
C ALA A 47 15.27 -15.46 6.10
N ILE A 48 15.11 -14.23 6.58
CA ILE A 48 14.68 -13.98 7.98
C ILE A 48 13.31 -14.62 8.25
N ALA A 49 12.35 -14.42 7.35
CA ALA A 49 11.02 -14.99 7.51
C ALA A 49 11.02 -16.52 7.49
N ALA A 50 11.82 -17.13 6.61
CA ALA A 50 11.99 -18.58 6.52
C ALA A 50 12.64 -19.17 7.77
N ASP A 51 13.69 -18.52 8.29
CA ASP A 51 14.46 -19.01 9.43
C ASP A 51 13.71 -18.86 10.76
N THR A 52 12.89 -17.82 10.90
CA THR A 52 12.26 -17.45 12.18
C THR A 52 10.76 -17.72 12.25
N GLY A 53 10.11 -17.96 11.09
CA GLY A 53 8.65 -17.99 10.99
C GLY A 53 7.97 -16.62 11.15
N CYS A 54 8.74 -15.54 11.27
CA CYS A 54 8.21 -14.19 11.43
C CYS A 54 7.78 -13.60 10.08
N SER A 55 6.51 -13.20 9.95
CA SER A 55 6.07 -12.43 8.78
C SER A 55 6.64 -11.02 8.82
N ILE A 56 7.13 -10.53 7.68
CA ILE A 56 7.68 -9.17 7.57
C ILE A 56 6.77 -8.33 6.67
N VAL A 57 6.33 -7.19 7.19
CA VAL A 57 5.63 -6.16 6.44
C VAL A 57 6.51 -4.91 6.49
N PHE A 58 6.73 -4.25 5.35
CA PHE A 58 7.46 -3.00 5.31
C PHE A 58 6.66 -1.92 4.60
N LEU A 59 6.81 -0.68 5.05
CA LEU A 59 6.24 0.48 4.41
C LEU A 59 7.20 0.96 3.32
N HIS A 60 6.64 1.24 2.15
CA HIS A 60 7.40 1.69 1.00
C HIS A 60 6.64 2.79 0.24
N HIS A 61 7.37 3.79 -0.26
CA HIS A 61 6.76 4.94 -0.88
C HIS A 61 6.25 4.63 -2.29
N ALA A 62 5.10 5.22 -2.65
CA ALA A 62 4.68 5.30 -4.05
C ALA A 62 5.60 6.25 -4.83
N SER A 63 5.73 6.01 -6.13
CA SER A 63 6.44 6.90 -7.04
C SER A 63 5.67 8.21 -7.21
N LYS A 64 6.40 9.31 -7.49
CA LYS A 64 5.76 10.61 -7.76
C LYS A 64 4.81 10.54 -8.94
N GLY A 65 5.16 9.79 -9.99
CA GLY A 65 4.32 9.62 -11.18
C GLY A 65 2.99 8.94 -10.85
N ALA A 66 3.02 7.84 -10.08
CA ALA A 66 1.81 7.17 -9.65
C ALA A 66 0.92 8.07 -8.77
N ALA A 67 1.53 8.86 -7.89
CA ALA A 67 0.80 9.84 -7.08
C ALA A 67 0.14 10.93 -7.93
N MET A 68 0.83 11.48 -8.93
CA MET A 68 0.29 12.54 -9.80
C MET A 68 -0.83 12.03 -10.72
N MET A 69 -0.75 10.78 -11.18
CA MET A 69 -1.77 10.18 -12.06
C MET A 69 -2.95 9.57 -11.30
N GLY A 70 -2.97 9.64 -9.96
CA GLY A 70 -4.00 8.98 -9.15
C GLY A 70 -3.96 7.45 -9.23
N ALA A 71 -2.87 6.87 -9.74
CA ALA A 71 -2.68 5.43 -9.94
C ALA A 71 -1.98 4.77 -8.75
N GLY A 72 -2.14 5.33 -7.55
CA GLY A 72 -1.49 4.86 -6.32
C GLY A 72 -1.95 3.47 -5.85
N ASP A 73 -3.06 2.98 -6.40
CA ASP A 73 -3.63 1.67 -6.16
C ASP A 73 -3.05 0.56 -7.04
N GLN A 74 -2.25 0.91 -8.04
CA GLN A 74 -1.61 -0.07 -8.91
C GLN A 74 -0.42 -0.75 -8.22
N GLN A 75 -0.20 -2.01 -8.56
CA GLN A 75 0.95 -2.77 -8.07
C GLN A 75 2.28 -2.03 -8.38
N GLN A 76 2.44 -1.53 -9.61
CA GLN A 76 3.64 -0.79 -10.04
C GLN A 76 3.70 0.67 -9.55
N ALA A 77 2.78 1.08 -8.66
CA ALA A 77 2.81 2.40 -8.05
C ALA A 77 4.02 2.59 -7.12
N SER A 78 4.63 1.51 -6.64
CA SER A 78 5.82 1.55 -5.80
C SER A 78 6.97 2.31 -6.47
N ARG A 79 7.71 3.10 -5.70
CA ARG A 79 8.98 3.70 -6.14
C ARG A 79 10.07 2.61 -6.30
N GLY A 80 11.15 2.94 -7.02
CA GLY A 80 12.33 2.09 -7.09
C GLY A 80 12.20 0.97 -8.12
N SER A 81 13.02 -0.06 -7.95
CA SER A 81 13.07 -1.21 -8.84
C SER A 81 11.79 -2.04 -8.76
N SER A 82 11.30 -2.51 -9.91
CA SER A 82 10.13 -3.41 -9.98
C SER A 82 10.33 -4.69 -9.16
N VAL A 83 11.59 -5.10 -8.95
CA VAL A 83 12.01 -6.23 -8.11
C VAL A 83 11.39 -6.21 -6.71
N LEU A 84 11.16 -5.03 -6.13
CA LEU A 84 10.47 -4.89 -4.85
C LEU A 84 9.06 -5.50 -4.92
N VAL A 85 8.33 -5.12 -5.95
CA VAL A 85 6.94 -5.48 -6.17
C VAL A 85 6.82 -6.91 -6.70
N ASP A 86 7.75 -7.33 -7.56
CA ASP A 86 7.75 -8.64 -8.19
C ASP A 86 7.98 -9.76 -7.16
N ASN A 87 8.86 -9.53 -6.17
CA ASN A 87 9.24 -10.54 -5.18
C ASN A 87 8.39 -10.56 -3.89
N ILE A 88 7.60 -9.51 -3.60
CA ILE A 88 6.67 -9.57 -2.47
C ILE A 88 5.47 -10.46 -2.77
N ARG A 89 4.97 -11.15 -1.74
CA ARG A 89 3.79 -12.02 -1.80
C ARG A 89 2.47 -11.27 -1.63
N TRP A 90 2.53 -10.08 -1.04
CA TRP A 90 1.38 -9.26 -0.72
C TRP A 90 1.75 -7.77 -0.76
N GLN A 91 0.87 -6.94 -1.31
CA GLN A 91 1.00 -5.49 -1.37
C GLN A 91 -0.36 -4.83 -1.12
N SER A 92 -0.40 -3.89 -0.17
CA SER A 92 -1.54 -3.00 0.01
C SER A 92 -1.15 -1.56 -0.28
N TYR A 93 -2.17 -0.73 -0.47
CA TYR A 93 -2.02 0.70 -0.67
C TYR A 93 -2.96 1.48 0.24
N LEU A 94 -2.60 2.73 0.48
CA LEU A 94 -3.47 3.77 1.03
C LEU A 94 -3.54 4.90 0.01
N SER A 95 -4.74 5.23 -0.45
CA SER A 95 -4.98 6.33 -1.39
C SER A 95 -5.96 7.34 -0.80
N SER A 96 -5.76 8.62 -1.06
CA SER A 96 -6.71 9.67 -0.64
C SER A 96 -7.90 9.70 -1.60
N MET A 97 -9.08 10.04 -1.08
CA MET A 97 -10.28 10.19 -1.92
C MET A 97 -10.09 11.28 -2.98
N THR A 98 -10.27 10.89 -4.25
CA THR A 98 -10.32 11.79 -5.41
C THR A 98 -11.65 12.53 -5.44
N SER A 99 -11.73 13.65 -6.19
CA SER A 99 -13.00 14.37 -6.36
C SER A 99 -14.06 13.53 -7.09
N ALA A 100 -13.65 12.66 -8.01
CA ALA A 100 -14.55 11.74 -8.71
C ALA A 100 -15.12 10.66 -7.76
N GLU A 101 -14.28 10.09 -6.87
CA GLU A 101 -14.76 9.18 -5.83
C GLU A 101 -15.67 9.90 -4.84
N ALA A 102 -15.36 11.15 -4.47
CA ALA A 102 -16.21 11.93 -3.57
C ALA A 102 -17.63 12.10 -4.14
N GLU A 103 -17.75 12.41 -5.43
CA GLU A 103 -19.04 12.45 -6.14
C GLU A 103 -19.74 11.07 -6.15
N GLU A 104 -19.02 9.99 -6.46
CA GLU A 104 -19.58 8.63 -6.47
C GLU A 104 -20.14 8.20 -5.11
N TRP A 105 -19.46 8.58 -4.03
CA TRP A 105 -19.78 8.19 -2.65
C TRP A 105 -20.60 9.24 -1.89
N GLY A 106 -21.00 10.33 -2.55
CA GLY A 106 -21.81 11.39 -1.93
C GLY A 106 -21.11 12.12 -0.79
N VAL A 107 -19.79 12.30 -0.89
CA VAL A 107 -18.96 13.02 0.08
C VAL A 107 -18.68 14.42 -0.44
N ASP A 108 -18.87 15.43 0.41
CA ASP A 108 -18.54 16.82 0.06
C ASP A 108 -17.03 16.96 -0.25
N ASP A 109 -16.68 17.72 -1.29
CA ASP A 109 -15.28 17.81 -1.76
C ASP A 109 -14.33 18.40 -0.71
N ASP A 110 -14.81 19.27 0.18
CA ASP A 110 -14.03 19.81 1.31
C ASP A 110 -13.72 18.74 2.36
N GLN A 111 -14.59 17.72 2.49
CA GLN A 111 -14.46 16.61 3.42
C GLN A 111 -13.64 15.44 2.85
N ARG A 112 -13.49 15.31 1.53
CA ARG A 112 -12.86 14.13 0.89
C ARG A 112 -11.44 13.84 1.39
N ARG A 113 -10.66 14.87 1.76
CA ARG A 113 -9.28 14.72 2.27
C ARG A 113 -9.20 13.97 3.61
N PHE A 114 -10.32 13.84 4.32
CA PHE A 114 -10.41 13.01 5.52
C PHE A 114 -10.64 11.54 5.20
N PHE A 115 -10.91 11.17 3.95
CA PHE A 115 -11.16 9.80 3.55
C PHE A 115 -9.95 9.17 2.87
N VAL A 116 -9.66 7.94 3.27
CA VAL A 116 -8.56 7.12 2.76
C VAL A 116 -9.10 5.76 2.33
N ARG A 117 -8.80 5.36 1.11
CA ARG A 117 -9.07 4.02 0.57
C ARG A 117 -7.90 3.12 0.90
N PHE A 118 -8.19 2.00 1.54
CA PHE A 118 -7.27 0.88 1.68
C PHE A 118 -7.69 -0.22 0.71
N GLY A 119 -6.72 -0.80 0.03
CA GLY A 119 -6.93 -1.98 -0.79
C GLY A 119 -5.66 -2.81 -0.94
N VAL A 120 -5.78 -3.94 -1.64
CA VAL A 120 -4.69 -4.89 -1.86
C VAL A 120 -4.44 -5.00 -3.35
N SER A 121 -3.29 -4.51 -3.80
CA SER A 121 -2.88 -4.54 -5.22
C SER A 121 -2.28 -5.88 -5.63
N LYS A 122 -1.79 -6.69 -4.67
CA LYS A 122 -1.23 -8.02 -4.90
C LYS A 122 -1.49 -8.94 -3.71
N ALA A 123 -1.95 -10.17 -3.98
CA ALA A 123 -2.07 -11.24 -2.99
C ALA A 123 -1.89 -12.61 -3.66
N ASN A 124 -0.72 -13.22 -3.53
CA ASN A 124 -0.40 -14.45 -4.26
C ASN A 124 -1.18 -15.69 -3.76
N TYR A 125 -1.62 -15.71 -2.50
CA TYR A 125 -2.21 -16.88 -1.84
C TYR A 125 -3.65 -16.65 -1.37
N GLY A 126 -4.32 -15.60 -1.83
CA GLY A 126 -5.63 -15.19 -1.32
C GLY A 126 -6.61 -14.84 -2.42
N ALA A 127 -7.89 -14.79 -2.06
CA ALA A 127 -8.92 -14.19 -2.89
C ALA A 127 -8.68 -12.67 -3.01
N PRO A 128 -9.22 -12.02 -4.06
CA PRO A 128 -9.24 -10.56 -4.14
C PRO A 128 -9.85 -9.93 -2.88
N PHE A 129 -9.24 -8.84 -2.41
CA PHE A 129 -9.74 -8.09 -1.27
C PHE A 129 -10.61 -6.94 -1.76
N ALA A 130 -11.79 -6.78 -1.15
CA ALA A 130 -12.59 -5.60 -1.37
C ALA A 130 -11.90 -4.38 -0.75
N ASP A 131 -11.83 -3.30 -1.50
CA ASP A 131 -11.38 -2.00 -0.99
C ASP A 131 -12.28 -1.53 0.16
N ARG A 132 -11.68 -0.81 1.10
CA ARG A 132 -12.37 -0.26 2.26
C ARG A 132 -12.05 1.22 2.43
N TRP A 133 -13.09 2.01 2.63
CA TRP A 133 -12.93 3.40 3.01
C TRP A 133 -12.77 3.55 4.51
N PHE A 134 -11.88 4.46 4.89
CA PHE A 134 -11.65 4.90 6.25
C PHE A 134 -11.76 6.42 6.33
N ARG A 135 -12.23 6.94 7.46
CA ARG A 135 -12.19 8.36 7.79
C ARG A 135 -11.11 8.62 8.84
N ARG A 136 -10.37 9.71 8.66
CA ARG A 136 -9.38 10.21 9.61
C ARG A 136 -10.08 10.96 10.75
N HIS A 137 -9.73 10.60 11.97
CA HIS A 137 -10.19 11.22 13.20
C HIS A 137 -9.05 11.89 13.96
N ASP A 138 -9.35 12.39 15.16
CA ASP A 138 -8.37 12.97 16.08
C ASP A 138 -7.17 12.06 16.31
N GLY A 139 -5.99 12.67 16.38
CA GLY A 139 -4.71 11.95 16.47
C GLY A 139 -4.31 11.22 15.18
N GLY A 140 -5.05 11.40 14.08
CA GLY A 140 -4.74 10.80 12.78
C GLY A 140 -5.24 9.36 12.62
N VAL A 141 -6.00 8.83 13.59
CA VAL A 141 -6.52 7.46 13.58
C VAL A 141 -7.51 7.28 12.44
N LEU A 142 -7.38 6.17 11.71
CA LEU A 142 -8.29 5.77 10.63
C LEU A 142 -9.37 4.84 11.19
N LYS A 143 -10.64 5.23 11.07
CA LYS A 143 -11.80 4.39 11.42
C LYS A 143 -12.57 4.01 10.16
N PRO A 144 -13.15 2.80 10.08
CA PRO A 144 -13.96 2.42 8.92
C PRO A 144 -15.06 3.45 8.64
N ALA A 145 -15.17 3.88 7.38
CA ALA A 145 -16.23 4.75 6.92
C ALA A 145 -17.38 3.91 6.36
N VAL A 146 -18.61 4.20 6.76
CA VAL A 146 -19.82 3.66 6.15
C VAL A 146 -20.25 4.67 5.09
N LEU A 147 -20.04 4.33 3.82
CA LEU A 147 -20.40 5.15 2.67
C LEU A 147 -21.40 4.39 1.79
N GLU A 148 -22.39 5.10 1.26
CA GLU A 148 -23.35 4.57 0.30
C GLU A 148 -23.07 5.15 -1.07
N ARG A 149 -22.97 4.31 -2.09
CA ARG A 149 -22.78 4.80 -3.47
C ARG A 149 -24.03 5.52 -3.93
N GLN A 150 -23.86 6.71 -4.48
CA GLN A 150 -24.97 7.39 -5.14
C GLN A 150 -25.31 6.64 -6.43
N ARG A 151 -26.59 6.25 -6.59
CA ARG A 151 -27.09 5.77 -7.88
C ARG A 151 -27.04 6.94 -8.85
N LYS A 152 -26.26 6.82 -9.93
CA LYS A 152 -26.39 7.75 -11.06
C LYS A 152 -27.84 7.69 -11.56
N SER A 153 -28.59 8.78 -11.40
CA SER A 153 -29.89 8.92 -12.04
C SER A 153 -29.65 8.76 -13.54
N LYS A 154 -30.22 7.74 -14.17
CA LYS A 154 -30.21 7.62 -15.64
C LYS A 154 -30.78 8.93 -16.18
N GLY A 155 -29.95 9.70 -16.89
CA GLY A 155 -30.37 10.96 -17.49
C GLY A 155 -31.64 10.71 -18.31
N VAL A 156 -32.68 11.49 -18.03
CA VAL A 156 -33.87 11.55 -18.88
C VAL A 156 -33.37 11.89 -20.29
N PRO A 157 -33.71 11.10 -21.34
CA PRO A 157 -33.36 11.47 -22.70
C PRO A 157 -33.94 12.86 -22.96
N ARG A 158 -33.11 13.83 -23.35
CA ARG A 158 -33.61 15.11 -23.85
C ARG A 158 -34.48 14.79 -25.06
N GLY A 159 -35.79 14.93 -24.89
CA GLY A 159 -36.73 14.87 -25.99
C GLY A 159 -36.35 15.94 -27.01
N GLU A 160 -36.19 15.53 -28.25
CA GLU A 160 -36.10 16.40 -29.41
C GLU A 160 -37.36 17.28 -29.47
N ALA A 161 -37.16 18.58 -29.62
CA ALA A 161 -38.16 19.55 -30.05
C ALA A 161 -37.53 20.41 -31.14
#